data_AF-A0A6B2VHT7-F1
#
_entry.id   AF-A0A6B2VHT7-F1
#
_cell.length_a   1.000
_cell.length_b   1.000
_cell.length_c   1.000
_cell.angle_alpha   90.00
_cell.angle_beta   90.00
_cell.angle_gamma   90.00
#
_symmetry.space_group_name_H-M   'P 1'
#
loop_
_entity.id
_entity.type
_entity.pdbx_description
1 polymer ?
#
loop_
_entity_poly.entity_id
_entity_poly.type
_entity_poly.pdbx_seq_one_letter_code
_entity_poly.pdbx_strand_id
1 'polypeptide(L)'
;MSKLRVAVLGAKGRIGSEAVQAVQAAEDMELVAALGRGDSLDALADGGAQVAVELTTPDSVMANLDYCVSHGIHAVVGTTGWTEERLAQLTGRLARSPETGVLIAPNFSIGAVLTMKFAQIAAPYFESVEVVELHHPNKVDAPSGTAARTAQLIAEARAKAGTAPAPDATATALDGARGADVDGVPVHSVRLRGLLAHQEVLLGAEGETLTVRHDSLHHSSFMPGILLGVRRVVTTPGLTFGLENFLDLN
;
A
#
# COMPACT_ATOMS: atom_id res chain seq x y z
N MET A 1 -17.99 -21.08 11.33
CA MET A 1 -16.78 -20.65 12.07
C MET A 1 -17.15 -19.39 12.85
N SER A 2 -16.49 -19.10 13.97
CA SER A 2 -16.69 -17.82 14.67
C SER A 2 -16.20 -16.67 13.79
N LYS A 3 -16.93 -15.54 13.80
CA LYS A 3 -16.50 -14.32 13.11
C LYS A 3 -15.22 -13.78 13.74
N LEU A 4 -14.39 -13.16 12.92
CA LEU A 4 -13.20 -12.47 13.40
C LEU A 4 -13.58 -11.11 13.99
N ARG A 5 -13.18 -10.85 15.24
CA ARG A 5 -13.48 -9.61 15.95
C ARG A 5 -12.48 -8.53 15.56
N VAL A 6 -12.97 -7.46 14.93
CA VAL A 6 -12.15 -6.41 14.32
C VAL A 6 -12.45 -5.07 14.99
N ALA A 7 -11.39 -4.33 15.32
CA ALA A 7 -11.46 -2.93 15.72
C ALA A 7 -10.96 -2.03 14.60
N VAL A 8 -11.50 -0.81 14.48
CA VAL A 8 -11.01 0.20 13.54
C VAL A 8 -10.52 1.43 14.31
N LEU A 9 -9.25 1.75 14.18
CA LEU A 9 -8.63 2.97 14.69
C LEU A 9 -8.63 4.03 13.59
N GLY A 10 -9.08 5.25 13.91
CA GLY A 10 -9.29 6.30 12.91
C GLY A 10 -10.64 6.20 12.21
N ALA A 11 -11.63 5.56 12.85
CA ALA A 11 -12.94 5.22 12.30
C ALA A 11 -13.76 6.40 11.75
N LYS A 12 -13.48 7.63 12.21
CA LYS A 12 -14.18 8.86 11.75
C LYS A 12 -13.49 9.53 10.55
N GLY A 13 -12.33 9.04 10.12
CA GLY A 13 -11.61 9.57 8.95
C GLY A 13 -12.17 9.05 7.63
N ARG A 14 -11.78 9.67 6.51
CA ARG A 14 -12.28 9.32 5.15
C ARG A 14 -12.12 7.83 4.79
N ILE A 15 -10.98 7.22 5.13
CA ILE A 15 -10.73 5.79 4.89
C ILE A 15 -11.31 4.95 6.03
N GLY A 16 -11.20 5.42 7.27
CA GLY A 16 -11.69 4.69 8.45
C GLY A 16 -13.20 4.47 8.43
N SER A 17 -14.00 5.43 7.95
CA SER A 17 -15.44 5.28 7.84
C SER A 17 -15.84 4.22 6.82
N GLU A 18 -15.13 4.15 5.69
CA GLU A 18 -15.29 3.09 4.69
C GLU A 18 -14.88 1.73 5.27
N ALA A 19 -13.79 1.68 6.04
CA ALA A 19 -13.33 0.44 6.68
C ALA A 19 -14.34 -0.09 7.71
N VAL A 20 -14.95 0.80 8.51
CA VAL A 20 -16.05 0.44 9.42
C VAL A 20 -17.21 -0.21 8.66
N GLN A 21 -17.66 0.41 7.56
CA GLN A 21 -18.74 -0.13 6.75
C GLN A 21 -18.36 -1.48 6.11
N ALA A 22 -17.14 -1.60 5.59
CA ALA A 22 -16.64 -2.82 4.97
C ALA A 22 -16.55 -3.99 5.96
N VAL A 23 -16.09 -3.74 7.18
CA VAL A 23 -16.03 -4.75 8.26
C VAL A 23 -17.44 -5.16 8.68
N GLN A 24 -18.37 -4.21 8.84
CA GLN A 24 -19.76 -4.52 9.19
C GLN A 24 -20.49 -5.33 8.12
N ALA A 25 -20.17 -5.08 6.84
CA ALA A 25 -20.75 -5.80 5.71
C ALA A 25 -20.15 -7.19 5.49
N ALA A 26 -18.97 -7.49 6.05
CA ALA A 26 -18.30 -8.77 5.87
C ALA A 26 -18.96 -9.87 6.74
N GLU A 27 -19.34 -10.98 6.10
CA GLU A 27 -20.03 -12.08 6.79
C GLU A 27 -19.13 -12.78 7.83
N ASP A 28 -17.82 -12.81 7.59
CA ASP A 28 -16.80 -13.47 8.39
C ASP A 28 -16.18 -12.58 9.47
N MET A 29 -16.66 -11.34 9.62
CA MET A 29 -16.12 -10.38 10.59
C MET A 29 -17.23 -9.78 11.47
N GLU A 30 -16.80 -9.26 12.61
CA GLU A 30 -17.62 -8.52 13.57
C GLU A 30 -16.85 -7.26 14.01
N LEU A 31 -17.46 -6.10 13.84
CA LEU A 31 -16.90 -4.85 14.35
C LEU A 31 -17.15 -4.76 15.86
N VAL A 32 -16.09 -4.85 16.66
CA VAL A 32 -16.18 -4.80 18.14
C VAL A 32 -15.81 -3.44 18.72
N ALA A 33 -15.07 -2.62 17.97
CA ALA A 33 -14.73 -1.27 18.39
C ALA A 33 -14.45 -0.36 17.18
N ALA A 34 -14.82 0.92 17.28
CA ALA A 34 -14.56 1.93 16.26
C ALA A 34 -14.13 3.24 16.94
N LEU A 35 -12.83 3.50 16.95
CA LEU A 35 -12.22 4.59 17.72
C LEU A 35 -11.83 5.75 16.82
N GLY A 36 -12.14 6.96 17.28
CA GLY A 36 -11.62 8.22 16.76
C GLY A 36 -10.54 8.81 17.66
N ARG A 37 -10.24 10.10 17.44
CA ARG A 37 -9.27 10.85 18.25
C ARG A 37 -9.82 11.03 19.67
N GLY A 38 -9.01 10.64 20.67
CA GLY A 38 -9.31 10.84 22.09
C GLY A 38 -10.05 9.68 22.77
N ASP A 39 -10.48 8.68 22.00
CA ASP A 39 -11.08 7.46 22.55
C ASP A 39 -9.97 6.58 23.19
N SER A 40 -10.27 5.88 24.30
CA SER A 40 -9.29 5.00 24.96
C SER A 40 -9.05 3.73 24.14
N LEU A 41 -7.79 3.33 24.02
CA LEU A 41 -7.41 2.05 23.40
C LEU A 41 -7.90 0.84 24.19
N ASP A 42 -8.28 0.99 25.46
CA ASP A 42 -8.86 -0.07 26.30
C ASP A 42 -10.11 -0.71 25.67
N ALA A 43 -10.85 0.07 24.87
CA ALA A 43 -11.99 -0.43 24.11
C ALA A 43 -11.64 -1.59 23.15
N LEU A 44 -10.38 -1.72 22.71
CA LEU A 44 -9.93 -2.86 21.90
C LEU A 44 -9.92 -4.15 22.74
N ALA A 45 -9.34 -4.11 23.94
CA ALA A 45 -9.27 -5.26 24.83
C ALA A 45 -10.66 -5.60 25.40
N ASP A 46 -11.42 -4.59 25.84
CA ASP A 46 -12.78 -4.76 26.38
C ASP A 46 -13.73 -5.37 25.34
N GLY A 47 -13.62 -4.96 24.07
CA GLY A 47 -14.36 -5.54 22.96
C GLY A 47 -13.84 -6.92 22.50
N GLY A 48 -12.70 -7.37 23.04
CA GLY A 48 -12.03 -8.60 22.63
C GLY A 48 -11.57 -8.59 21.17
N ALA A 49 -11.09 -7.44 20.68
CA ALA A 49 -10.57 -7.32 19.33
C ALA A 49 -9.42 -8.31 19.09
N GLN A 50 -9.50 -9.04 17.97
CA GLN A 50 -8.43 -9.91 17.51
C GLN A 50 -7.53 -9.18 16.51
N VAL A 51 -8.12 -8.30 15.69
CA VAL A 51 -7.37 -7.50 14.71
C VAL A 51 -7.77 -6.03 14.81
N ALA A 52 -6.78 -5.14 14.81
CA ALA A 52 -6.97 -3.70 14.67
C ALA A 52 -6.64 -3.26 13.23
N VAL A 53 -7.59 -2.62 12.56
CA VAL A 53 -7.36 -1.87 11.33
C VAL A 53 -6.92 -0.46 11.72
N GLU A 54 -5.66 -0.12 11.42
CA GLU A 54 -5.01 1.13 11.80
C GLU A 54 -5.02 2.11 10.62
N LEU A 55 -5.83 3.16 10.72
CA LEU A 55 -5.99 4.23 9.73
C LEU A 55 -5.93 5.63 10.37
N THR A 56 -4.99 5.86 11.29
CA THR A 56 -4.80 7.14 11.99
C THR A 56 -3.75 8.05 11.33
N THR A 57 -2.81 8.59 12.09
CA THR A 57 -1.80 9.56 11.66
C THR A 57 -0.39 9.07 12.06
N PRO A 58 0.67 9.57 11.39
CA PRO A 58 2.05 9.21 11.70
C PRO A 58 2.45 9.48 13.16
N ASP A 59 1.76 10.38 13.86
CA ASP A 59 2.03 10.72 15.27
C ASP A 59 1.42 9.73 16.26
N SER A 60 0.34 9.04 15.88
CA SER A 60 -0.41 8.14 16.78
C SER A 60 -0.10 6.66 16.56
N VAL A 61 0.29 6.28 15.34
CA VAL A 61 0.43 4.87 14.93
C VAL A 61 1.36 4.05 15.82
N MET A 62 2.50 4.61 16.26
CA MET A 62 3.46 3.87 17.08
C MET A 62 2.96 3.56 18.50
N ALA A 63 2.14 4.46 19.08
CA ALA A 63 1.51 4.21 20.37
C ALA A 63 0.38 3.17 20.24
N ASN A 64 -0.43 3.29 19.20
CA ASN A 64 -1.49 2.35 18.89
C ASN A 64 -0.96 0.92 18.69
N LEU A 65 0.14 0.78 17.96
CA LEU A 65 0.76 -0.53 17.73
C LEU A 65 1.46 -1.09 18.97
N ASP A 66 1.99 -0.25 19.86
CA ASP A 66 2.50 -0.71 21.15
C ASP A 66 1.40 -1.40 21.96
N TYR A 67 0.24 -0.75 22.01
CA TYR A 67 -0.93 -1.28 22.69
C TYR A 67 -1.39 -2.59 22.05
N CYS A 68 -1.57 -2.62 20.73
CA CYS A 68 -2.00 -3.84 20.04
C CYS A 68 -1.05 -5.00 20.29
N VAL A 69 0.27 -4.81 20.09
CA VAL A 69 1.28 -5.86 20.23
C VAL A 69 1.39 -6.36 21.68
N SER A 70 1.29 -5.46 22.67
CA SER A 70 1.34 -5.83 24.09
C SER A 70 0.11 -6.62 24.56
N HIS A 71 -1.02 -6.52 23.85
CA HIS A 71 -2.26 -7.26 24.13
C HIS A 71 -2.50 -8.45 23.19
N GLY A 72 -1.55 -8.78 22.31
CA GLY A 72 -1.69 -9.89 21.37
C GLY A 72 -2.68 -9.62 20.23
N ILE A 73 -2.98 -8.34 19.95
CA ILE A 73 -3.93 -7.93 18.91
C ILE A 73 -3.14 -7.73 17.61
N HIS A 74 -3.51 -8.48 16.57
CA HIS A 74 -2.92 -8.31 15.24
C HIS A 74 -3.24 -6.92 14.67
N ALA A 75 -2.40 -6.40 13.76
CA ALA A 75 -2.66 -5.09 13.17
C ALA A 75 -2.56 -5.08 11.64
N VAL A 76 -3.46 -4.36 10.99
CA VAL A 76 -3.46 -4.09 9.54
C VAL A 76 -3.37 -2.59 9.37
N VAL A 77 -2.22 -2.10 8.93
CA VAL A 77 -1.84 -0.69 9.03
C VAL A 77 -1.77 -0.03 7.66
N GLY A 78 -2.63 0.97 7.46
CA GLY A 78 -2.61 1.87 6.29
C GLY A 78 -2.02 3.24 6.58
N THR A 79 -1.73 3.55 7.84
CA THR A 79 -1.06 4.80 8.21
C THR A 79 0.35 4.86 7.63
N THR A 80 0.68 5.99 7.01
CA THR A 80 1.97 6.26 6.35
C THR A 80 3.00 6.83 7.33
N GLY A 81 4.19 7.20 6.84
CA GLY A 81 5.25 7.78 7.66
C GLY A 81 6.14 6.74 8.33
N TRP A 82 6.37 5.61 7.68
CA TRP A 82 7.28 4.56 8.14
C TRP A 82 8.72 4.90 7.81
N THR A 83 9.59 4.78 8.81
CA THR A 83 11.05 4.90 8.68
C THR A 83 11.70 3.60 9.11
N GLU A 84 12.95 3.36 8.72
CA GLU A 84 13.72 2.20 9.18
C GLU A 84 13.74 2.10 10.70
N GLU A 85 13.88 3.24 11.39
CA GLU A 85 13.83 3.32 12.85
C GLU A 85 12.49 2.84 13.42
N ARG A 86 11.37 3.30 12.87
CA ARG A 86 10.03 2.88 13.31
C ARG A 86 9.80 1.39 13.07
N LEU A 87 10.26 0.87 11.93
CA LEU A 87 10.19 -0.55 11.59
C LEU A 87 11.04 -1.40 12.55
N ALA A 88 12.25 -0.95 12.89
CA ALA A 88 13.12 -1.62 13.85
C ALA A 88 12.50 -1.65 15.26
N GLN A 89 11.93 -0.53 15.72
CA GLN A 89 11.22 -0.45 16.99
C GLN A 89 10.03 -1.43 17.03
N LEU A 90 9.20 -1.46 15.98
CA LEU A 90 8.07 -2.39 15.89
C LEU A 90 8.52 -3.85 15.88
N THR A 91 9.57 -4.18 15.13
CA THR A 91 10.15 -5.52 15.06
C THR A 91 10.64 -5.98 16.45
N GLY A 92 11.34 -5.11 17.18
CA GLY A 92 11.78 -5.40 18.55
C GLY A 92 10.61 -5.64 19.52
N ARG A 93 9.47 -4.95 19.32
CA ARG A 93 8.25 -5.19 20.11
C ARG A 93 7.61 -6.54 19.77
N LEU A 94 7.49 -6.87 18.49
CA LEU A 94 6.93 -8.12 18.00
C LEU A 94 7.71 -9.34 18.46
N ALA A 95 9.02 -9.21 18.67
CA ALA A 95 9.84 -10.29 19.26
C ALA A 95 9.34 -10.74 20.66
N ARG A 96 8.57 -9.91 21.36
CA ARG A 96 7.96 -10.22 22.67
C ARG A 96 6.53 -10.74 22.56
N SER A 97 5.98 -10.85 21.34
CA SER A 97 4.61 -11.25 21.05
C SER A 97 4.58 -12.15 19.80
N PRO A 98 5.12 -13.38 19.91
CA PRO A 98 5.51 -14.21 18.76
C PRO A 98 4.33 -14.69 17.90
N GLU A 99 3.10 -14.66 18.43
CA GLU A 99 1.89 -15.03 17.69
C GLU A 99 1.26 -13.81 16.99
N THR A 100 1.66 -12.58 17.35
CA THR A 100 1.06 -11.37 16.81
C THR A 100 1.62 -11.08 15.41
N GLY A 101 0.71 -10.86 14.48
CA GLY A 101 0.99 -10.46 13.11
C GLY A 101 0.70 -8.98 12.89
N VAL A 102 1.58 -8.29 12.17
CA VAL A 102 1.36 -6.90 11.74
C VAL A 102 1.63 -6.80 10.25
N LEU A 103 0.62 -6.37 9.50
CA LEU A 103 0.76 -5.97 8.11
C LEU A 103 0.87 -4.44 8.05
N ILE A 104 1.91 -3.93 7.42
CA ILE A 104 2.00 -2.54 6.97
C ILE A 104 1.86 -2.54 5.46
N ALA A 105 0.81 -1.91 4.93
CA ALA A 105 0.62 -1.78 3.48
C ALA A 105 0.58 -0.30 3.08
N PRO A 106 1.57 0.20 2.32
CA PRO A 106 1.55 1.56 1.79
C PRO A 106 0.39 1.83 0.83
N ASN A 107 -0.18 0.78 0.25
CA ASN A 107 -1.33 0.85 -0.64
C ASN A 107 -2.18 -0.43 -0.49
N PHE A 108 -3.47 -0.28 -0.20
CA PHE A 108 -4.42 -1.38 -0.08
C PHE A 108 -5.23 -1.64 -1.35
N SER A 109 -5.04 -0.87 -2.42
CA SER A 109 -5.67 -1.19 -3.69
C SER A 109 -5.00 -2.42 -4.29
N ILE A 110 -5.76 -3.52 -4.36
CA ILE A 110 -5.31 -4.76 -5.00
C ILE A 110 -4.90 -4.50 -6.46
N GLY A 111 -5.66 -3.67 -7.18
CA GLY A 111 -5.34 -3.34 -8.58
C GLY A 111 -4.01 -2.60 -8.73
N ALA A 112 -3.67 -1.71 -7.79
CA ALA A 112 -2.38 -1.03 -7.78
C ALA A 112 -1.24 -2.00 -7.49
N VAL A 113 -1.43 -2.90 -6.52
CA VAL A 113 -0.44 -3.94 -6.17
C VAL A 113 -0.19 -4.90 -7.33
N LEU A 114 -1.25 -5.35 -8.01
CA LEU A 114 -1.15 -6.18 -9.20
C LEU A 114 -0.46 -5.45 -10.35
N THR A 115 -0.75 -4.15 -10.54
CA THR A 115 -0.07 -3.32 -11.55
C THR A 115 1.44 -3.29 -11.32
N MET A 116 1.89 -3.06 -10.07
CA MET A 116 3.31 -3.12 -9.72
C MET A 116 3.92 -4.48 -10.02
N LYS A 117 3.23 -5.57 -9.64
CA LYS A 117 3.73 -6.93 -9.87
C LYS A 117 3.82 -7.27 -11.35
N PHE A 118 2.80 -6.94 -12.15
CA PHE A 118 2.80 -7.19 -13.58
C PHE A 118 3.84 -6.35 -14.31
N ALA A 119 4.02 -5.09 -13.92
CA ALA A 119 5.10 -4.25 -14.43
C ALA A 119 6.47 -4.86 -14.13
N GLN A 120 6.70 -5.33 -12.91
CA GLN A 120 7.95 -6.00 -12.51
C GLN A 120 8.22 -7.26 -13.34
N ILE A 121 7.19 -8.08 -13.59
CA ILE A 121 7.31 -9.31 -14.40
C ILE A 121 7.58 -8.99 -15.87
N ALA A 122 6.90 -7.99 -16.43
CA ALA A 122 6.96 -7.67 -17.85
C ALA A 122 8.23 -6.88 -18.22
N ALA A 123 8.73 -6.03 -17.31
CA ALA A 123 9.82 -5.09 -17.58
C ALA A 123 11.09 -5.67 -18.25
N PRO A 124 11.56 -6.89 -17.93
CA PRO A 124 12.72 -7.49 -18.59
C PRO A 124 12.54 -7.79 -20.09
N TYR A 125 11.30 -7.92 -20.56
CA TYR A 125 10.98 -8.34 -21.94
C TYR A 125 10.80 -7.18 -22.92
N PHE A 126 10.80 -5.94 -22.44
CA PHE A 126 10.60 -4.75 -23.25
C PHE A 126 11.87 -3.89 -23.25
N GLU A 127 12.14 -3.17 -24.33
CA GLU A 127 13.31 -2.29 -24.41
C GLU A 127 13.08 -0.99 -23.64
N SER A 128 11.86 -0.46 -23.70
CA SER A 128 11.47 0.81 -23.06
C SER A 128 10.39 0.57 -22.02
N VAL A 129 10.53 1.21 -20.84
CA VAL A 129 9.49 1.23 -19.81
C VAL A 129 9.41 2.64 -19.22
N GLU A 130 8.22 3.22 -19.18
CA GLU A 130 7.94 4.49 -18.50
C GLU A 130 6.70 4.36 -17.60
N VAL A 131 6.63 5.20 -16.57
CA VAL A 131 5.48 5.26 -15.65
C VAL A 131 4.80 6.62 -15.77
N VAL A 132 3.47 6.62 -15.91
CA VAL A 132 2.65 7.83 -15.85
C VAL A 132 1.69 7.71 -14.68
N GLU A 133 1.79 8.60 -13.70
CA GLU A 133 0.84 8.69 -12.60
C GLU A 133 -0.04 9.92 -12.74
N LEU A 134 -1.31 9.79 -12.37
CA LEU A 134 -2.27 10.88 -12.43
C LEU A 134 -3.06 10.95 -11.13
N HIS A 135 -3.10 12.12 -10.51
CA HIS A 135 -3.80 12.34 -9.25
C HIS A 135 -4.55 13.67 -9.24
N HIS A 136 -5.44 13.82 -8.25
CA HIS A 136 -6.04 15.12 -7.94
C HIS A 136 -4.98 16.20 -7.65
N PRO A 137 -5.27 17.50 -7.85
CA PRO A 137 -4.30 18.57 -7.67
C PRO A 137 -3.92 18.86 -6.21
N ASN A 138 -4.67 18.33 -5.24
CA ASN A 138 -4.36 18.49 -3.82
C ASN A 138 -3.28 17.52 -3.30
N LYS A 139 -2.68 16.71 -4.19
CA LYS A 139 -1.64 15.74 -3.80
C LYS A 139 -0.32 16.47 -3.68
N VAL A 140 0.31 16.37 -2.51
CA VAL A 140 1.46 17.18 -2.11
C VAL A 140 2.80 16.70 -2.68
N ASP A 141 2.92 15.40 -2.92
CA ASP A 141 4.11 14.72 -3.41
C ASP A 141 4.02 14.45 -4.91
N ALA A 142 5.15 14.54 -5.63
CA ALA A 142 5.31 14.13 -7.03
C ALA A 142 6.75 13.62 -7.28
N PRO A 143 6.93 12.44 -7.89
CA PRO A 143 5.90 11.45 -8.22
C PRO A 143 5.24 10.85 -6.98
N SER A 144 4.08 10.22 -7.16
CA SER A 144 3.45 9.46 -6.08
C SER A 144 4.35 8.33 -5.56
N GLY A 145 4.26 8.01 -4.27
CA GLY A 145 5.02 6.89 -3.68
C GLY A 145 4.80 5.54 -4.38
N THR A 146 3.58 5.27 -4.87
CA THR A 146 3.30 4.05 -5.67
C THR A 146 4.05 4.08 -7.01
N ALA A 147 4.09 5.22 -7.70
CA ALA A 147 4.80 5.35 -8.97
C ALA A 147 6.31 5.22 -8.81
N ALA A 148 6.88 5.88 -7.80
CA ALA A 148 8.30 5.74 -7.46
C ALA A 148 8.66 4.28 -7.14
N ARG A 149 7.85 3.59 -6.32
CA ARG A 149 8.08 2.17 -6.03
C ARG A 149 7.92 1.28 -7.27
N THR A 150 6.97 1.59 -8.15
CA THR A 150 6.78 0.87 -9.41
C THR A 150 8.04 0.98 -10.28
N ALA A 151 8.56 2.19 -10.45
CA ALA A 151 9.78 2.45 -11.21
C ALA A 151 11.00 1.72 -10.62
N GLN A 152 11.17 1.74 -9.30
CA GLN A 152 12.21 0.97 -8.60
C GLN A 152 12.11 -0.54 -8.88
N LEU A 153 10.92 -1.12 -8.77
CA LEU A 153 10.71 -2.56 -9.04
C LEU A 153 11.00 -2.91 -10.50
N ILE A 154 10.65 -2.03 -11.45
CA ILE A 154 10.98 -2.16 -12.87
C ILE A 154 12.51 -2.14 -13.06
N ALA A 155 13.19 -1.15 -12.47
CA ALA A 155 14.64 -0.99 -12.57
C ALA A 155 15.38 -2.20 -11.99
N GLU A 156 15.00 -2.65 -10.78
CA GLU A 156 15.54 -3.85 -10.13
C GLU A 156 15.37 -5.10 -11.01
N ALA A 157 14.18 -5.30 -11.59
CA ALA A 157 13.90 -6.46 -12.45
C ALA A 157 14.73 -6.45 -13.74
N ARG A 158 14.84 -5.28 -14.40
CA ARG A 158 15.65 -5.11 -15.61
C ARG A 158 17.13 -5.30 -15.34
N ALA A 159 17.65 -4.72 -14.25
CA ALA A 159 19.03 -4.90 -13.83
C ALA A 159 19.36 -6.38 -13.57
N LYS A 160 18.47 -7.10 -12.87
CA LYS A 160 18.62 -8.53 -12.62
C LYS A 160 18.64 -9.37 -13.90
N ALA A 161 17.87 -8.97 -14.92
CA ALA A 161 17.83 -9.64 -16.22
C ALA A 161 18.97 -9.22 -17.17
N GLY A 162 19.77 -8.21 -16.81
CA GLY A 162 20.81 -7.65 -17.68
C GLY A 162 20.24 -6.88 -18.87
N THR A 163 18.99 -6.39 -18.78
CA THR A 163 18.37 -5.58 -19.82
C THR A 163 19.12 -4.24 -19.93
N ALA A 164 19.44 -3.81 -21.16
CA ALA A 164 20.08 -2.53 -21.40
C ALA A 164 19.21 -1.34 -20.94
N PRO A 165 19.80 -0.16 -20.70
CA PRO A 165 19.04 1.08 -20.52
C PRO A 165 18.08 1.33 -21.68
N ALA A 166 16.95 1.98 -21.40
CA ALA A 166 15.97 2.30 -22.43
C ALA A 166 16.59 3.22 -23.50
N PRO A 167 16.33 2.98 -24.80
CA PRO A 167 16.82 3.84 -25.87
C PRO A 167 16.15 5.23 -25.80
N ASP A 168 16.97 6.29 -25.78
CA ASP A 168 16.50 7.67 -25.89
C ASP A 168 17.50 8.50 -26.71
N ALA A 169 17.08 8.98 -27.88
CA ALA A 169 17.90 9.79 -28.79
C ALA A 169 17.71 11.31 -28.60
N THR A 170 17.05 11.73 -27.52
CA THR A 170 16.75 13.13 -27.24
C THR A 170 18.04 13.96 -27.12
N ALA A 171 18.32 14.79 -28.12
CA ALA A 171 19.50 15.66 -28.14
C ALA A 171 19.27 17.00 -27.42
N THR A 172 18.02 17.49 -27.41
CA THR A 172 17.60 18.71 -26.72
C THR A 172 16.21 18.50 -26.13
N ALA A 173 16.01 18.90 -24.88
CA ALA A 173 14.74 18.82 -24.17
C ALA A 173 14.50 20.10 -23.38
N LEU A 174 13.23 20.48 -23.20
CA LEU A 174 12.85 21.45 -22.18
C LEU A 174 12.95 20.80 -20.81
N ASP A 175 13.21 21.61 -19.77
CA ASP A 175 13.25 21.12 -18.40
C ASP A 175 11.91 20.44 -18.02
N GLY A 176 12.01 19.28 -17.37
CA GLY A 176 10.87 18.43 -17.01
C GLY A 176 10.20 17.63 -18.14
N ALA A 177 10.59 17.80 -19.42
CA ALA A 177 9.88 17.16 -20.54
C ALA A 177 9.97 15.63 -20.57
N ARG A 178 11.01 15.03 -19.99
CA ARG A 178 11.22 13.57 -19.93
C ARG A 178 10.80 12.96 -18.59
N GLY A 179 10.11 13.72 -17.75
CA GLY A 179 9.70 13.28 -16.42
C GLY A 179 10.88 13.23 -15.43
N ALA A 180 10.61 12.71 -14.23
CA ALA A 180 11.65 12.45 -13.24
C ALA A 180 12.33 11.12 -13.53
N ASP A 181 13.66 11.06 -13.35
CA ASP A 181 14.42 9.81 -13.42
C ASP A 181 14.37 9.09 -12.05
N VAL A 182 13.78 7.89 -12.04
CA VAL A 182 13.77 7.00 -10.87
C VAL A 182 14.50 5.72 -11.25
N ASP A 183 15.77 5.63 -10.87
CA ASP A 183 16.65 4.47 -11.14
C ASP A 183 16.73 4.08 -12.63
N GLY A 184 16.70 5.06 -13.53
CA GLY A 184 16.75 4.87 -14.98
C GLY A 184 15.38 4.67 -15.64
N VAL A 185 14.28 4.76 -14.88
CA VAL A 185 12.90 4.66 -15.38
C VAL A 185 12.24 6.05 -15.33
N PRO A 186 11.84 6.62 -16.47
CA PRO A 186 11.11 7.88 -16.50
C PRO A 186 9.74 7.79 -15.82
N VAL A 187 9.44 8.78 -14.97
CA VAL A 187 8.17 8.91 -14.25
C VAL A 187 7.53 10.28 -14.48
N HIS A 188 6.33 10.28 -15.05
CA HIS A 188 5.54 11.48 -15.35
C HIS A 188 4.40 11.63 -14.35
N SER A 189 4.18 12.86 -13.87
CA SER A 189 3.18 13.15 -12.83
C SER A 189 2.15 14.16 -13.32
N VAL A 190 0.90 13.72 -13.44
CA VAL A 190 -0.23 14.57 -13.81
C VAL A 190 -1.02 14.96 -12.57
N ARG A 191 -1.33 16.25 -12.45
CA ARG A 191 -2.21 16.79 -11.40
C ARG A 191 -3.42 17.43 -12.06
N LEU A 192 -4.57 16.75 -11.99
CA LEU A 192 -5.77 17.17 -12.74
C LEU A 192 -7.02 17.08 -11.87
N ARG A 193 -7.78 18.19 -11.82
CA ARG A 193 -9.06 18.25 -11.10
C ARG A 193 -10.05 17.29 -11.76
N GLY A 194 -10.69 16.45 -10.95
CA GLY A 194 -11.61 15.40 -11.40
C GLY A 194 -11.02 13.99 -11.29
N LEU A 195 -9.70 13.86 -11.21
CA LEU A 195 -9.03 12.60 -10.93
C LEU A 195 -8.99 12.30 -9.42
N LEU A 196 -8.78 11.03 -9.07
CA LEU A 196 -8.47 10.59 -7.71
C LEU A 196 -7.02 10.07 -7.64
N ALA A 197 -6.78 8.84 -8.11
CA ALA A 197 -5.47 8.22 -8.17
C ALA A 197 -5.41 7.17 -9.28
N HIS A 198 -4.46 7.33 -10.20
CA HIS A 198 -4.35 6.53 -11.42
C HIS A 198 -2.87 6.30 -11.75
N GLN A 199 -2.58 5.18 -12.39
CA GLN A 199 -1.23 4.89 -12.88
C GLN A 199 -1.29 4.04 -14.15
N GLU A 200 -0.41 4.36 -15.09
CA GLU A 200 -0.10 3.58 -16.28
C GLU A 200 1.38 3.22 -16.25
N VAL A 201 1.67 1.95 -16.55
CA VAL A 201 3.02 1.51 -16.92
C VAL A 201 3.00 1.19 -18.39
N LEU A 202 3.82 1.91 -19.14
CA LEU A 202 3.95 1.81 -20.59
C LEU A 202 5.20 0.99 -20.88
N LEU A 203 5.06 -0.13 -21.57
CA LEU A 203 6.17 -0.98 -21.99
C LEU A 203 6.19 -1.08 -23.52
N GLY A 204 7.37 -0.91 -24.13
CA GLY A 204 7.53 -0.87 -25.58
C GLY A 204 8.71 -1.70 -26.08
N ALA A 205 8.48 -2.39 -27.19
CA ALA A 205 9.47 -3.17 -27.93
C ALA A 205 9.18 -3.02 -29.44
N GLU A 206 10.09 -3.52 -30.29
CA GLU A 206 9.86 -3.49 -31.74
C GLU A 206 8.53 -4.15 -32.14
N GLY A 207 7.63 -3.36 -32.73
CA GLY A 207 6.34 -3.84 -33.26
C GLY A 207 5.21 -3.99 -32.24
N GLU A 208 5.43 -3.77 -30.94
CA GLU A 208 4.38 -3.90 -29.93
C GLU A 208 4.53 -2.99 -28.70
N THR A 209 3.41 -2.79 -28.00
CA THR A 209 3.38 -2.15 -26.68
C THR A 209 2.45 -2.90 -25.76
N LEU A 210 2.79 -2.92 -24.47
CA LEU A 210 1.92 -3.36 -23.39
C LEU A 210 1.67 -2.18 -22.45
N THR A 211 0.41 -1.95 -22.11
CA THR A 211 0.03 -0.97 -21.09
C THR A 211 -0.67 -1.66 -19.94
N VAL A 212 -0.18 -1.44 -18.72
CA VAL A 212 -0.86 -1.88 -17.50
C VAL A 212 -1.37 -0.64 -16.78
N ARG A 213 -2.70 -0.51 -16.72
CA ARG A 213 -3.38 0.66 -16.14
C ARG A 213 -4.18 0.28 -14.91
N HIS A 214 -4.09 1.09 -13.86
CA HIS A 214 -4.94 1.03 -12.69
C HIS A 214 -5.62 2.38 -12.42
N ASP A 215 -6.91 2.31 -12.10
CA ASP A 215 -7.75 3.45 -11.79
C ASP A 215 -8.46 3.25 -10.44
N SER A 216 -8.09 4.05 -9.44
CA SER A 216 -8.90 4.20 -8.23
C SER A 216 -9.91 5.31 -8.47
N LEU A 217 -11.20 4.95 -8.57
CA LEU A 217 -12.29 5.91 -8.78
C LEU A 217 -12.94 6.37 -7.45
N HIS A 218 -12.78 5.57 -6.40
CA HIS A 218 -13.34 5.83 -5.07
C HIS A 218 -12.48 5.19 -3.99
N HIS A 219 -12.54 5.71 -2.76
CA HIS A 219 -11.77 5.21 -1.62
C HIS A 219 -12.16 3.78 -1.20
N SER A 220 -13.35 3.32 -1.63
CA SER A 220 -13.78 1.94 -1.43
C SER A 220 -12.89 0.91 -2.14
N SER A 221 -12.05 1.33 -3.11
CA SER A 221 -11.08 0.44 -3.78
C SER A 221 -10.02 -0.13 -2.83
N PHE A 222 -9.81 0.48 -1.67
CA PHE A 222 -8.87 -0.01 -0.65
C PHE A 222 -9.47 -1.11 0.25
N MET A 223 -10.80 -1.19 0.35
CA MET A 223 -11.46 -2.07 1.30
C MET A 223 -11.17 -3.56 1.05
N PRO A 224 -11.19 -4.08 -0.20
CA PRO A 224 -10.83 -5.47 -0.46
C PRO A 224 -9.43 -5.84 0.06
N GLY A 225 -8.45 -4.95 -0.09
CA GLY A 225 -7.09 -5.18 0.41
C GLY A 225 -7.01 -5.12 1.94
N ILE A 226 -7.73 -4.21 2.59
CA ILE A 226 -7.82 -4.16 4.06
C ILE A 226 -8.43 -5.46 4.60
N LEU A 227 -9.56 -5.91 4.03
CA LEU A 227 -10.22 -7.13 4.45
C LEU A 227 -9.36 -8.38 4.20
N LEU A 228 -8.63 -8.43 3.07
CA LEU A 228 -7.62 -9.46 2.83
C LEU A 228 -6.53 -9.44 3.91
N GLY A 229 -6.01 -8.26 4.22
CA GLY A 229 -5.07 -8.01 5.32
C GLY A 229 -5.56 -8.62 6.62
N VAL A 230 -6.79 -8.28 7.02
CA VAL A 230 -7.42 -8.74 8.26
C VAL A 230 -7.56 -10.27 8.29
N ARG A 231 -7.95 -10.89 7.17
CA ARG A 231 -8.11 -12.36 7.08
C ARG A 231 -6.78 -13.11 7.18
N ARG A 232 -5.71 -12.58 6.62
CA ARG A 232 -4.42 -13.28 6.51
C ARG A 232 -3.50 -13.01 7.70
N VAL A 233 -3.52 -11.81 8.27
CA VAL A 233 -2.59 -11.39 9.33
C VAL A 233 -2.65 -12.27 10.58
N VAL A 234 -3.83 -12.84 10.89
CA VAL A 234 -4.02 -13.73 12.04
C VAL A 234 -3.27 -15.06 11.92
N THR A 235 -2.86 -15.41 10.71
CA THR A 235 -2.06 -16.61 10.42
C THR A 235 -0.63 -16.28 9.96
N THR A 236 -0.23 -15.00 10.04
CA THR A 236 1.08 -14.53 9.57
C THR A 236 1.75 -13.70 10.68
N PRO A 237 2.34 -14.37 11.68
CA PRO A 237 3.01 -13.69 12.80
C PRO A 237 4.23 -12.91 12.34
N GLY A 238 4.60 -11.90 13.13
CA GLY A 238 5.71 -11.00 12.83
C GLY A 238 5.29 -9.83 11.93
N LEU A 239 6.28 -9.17 11.35
CA LEU A 239 6.07 -7.99 10.51
C LEU A 239 6.04 -8.38 9.03
N THR A 240 4.95 -8.07 8.36
CA THR A 240 4.83 -8.10 6.90
C THR A 240 4.75 -6.67 6.37
N PHE A 241 5.59 -6.34 5.39
CA PHE A 241 5.56 -5.04 4.72
C PHE A 241 5.16 -5.21 3.25
N GLY A 242 4.03 -4.61 2.87
CA GLY A 242 3.45 -4.72 1.53
C GLY A 242 2.34 -5.77 1.44
N LEU A 243 1.22 -5.39 0.82
CA LEU A 243 0.04 -6.26 0.64
C LEU A 243 0.30 -7.41 -0.32
N GLU A 244 1.25 -7.27 -1.24
CA GLU A 244 1.67 -8.28 -2.21
C GLU A 244 2.03 -9.62 -1.55
N ASN A 245 2.55 -9.61 -0.32
CA ASN A 245 2.91 -10.82 0.41
C ASN A 245 1.68 -11.64 0.86
N PHE A 246 0.50 -11.05 0.83
CA PHE A 246 -0.78 -11.70 1.17
C PHE A 246 -1.59 -12.06 -0.07
N LEU A 247 -1.10 -11.71 -1.26
CA LEU A 247 -1.63 -12.16 -2.54
C LEU A 247 -0.78 -13.36 -2.97
N ASP A 248 -1.42 -14.49 -3.28
CA ASP A 248 -0.72 -15.72 -3.70
C ASP A 248 -0.21 -15.57 -5.16
N LEU A 249 0.76 -14.67 -5.40
CA LEU A 249 1.25 -14.22 -6.72
C LEU A 249 2.57 -14.91 -7.16
N ASN A 250 2.76 -16.16 -6.73
CA ASN A 250 3.94 -16.96 -7.11
C ASN A 250 3.86 -17.47 -8.54
#